data_AF-A0A314YKF6-F1
#
_entry.id   AF-A0A314YKF6-F1
#
_cell.length_a   1.000
_cell.length_b   1.000
_cell.length_c   1.000
_cell.angle_alpha   90.00
_cell.angle_beta   90.00
_cell.angle_gamma   90.00
#
_symmetry.space_group_name_H-M   'P 1'
#
loop_
_entity.id
_entity.type
_entity.pdbx_description
1 polymer ?
#
loop_
_entity_poly.entity_id
_entity_poly.type
_entity_poly.pdbx_seq_one_letter_code
_entity_poly.pdbx_strand_id
1 'polypeptide(L)'
;MAAEALSNMVSIPKNRKRFVQDDRSMGLLLQRLDPKQGNSGNKKFLFSILMSLTSSSSGRRKIAHSGYLKNIEELAEAEVSDAKRLVKKLSTNRFRSMLSGIWHS
;
A
#
# COMPACT_ATOMS: atom_id res chain seq x y z
N MET A 1 -4.08 18.90 4.04
CA MET A 1 -2.75 19.39 4.46
C MET A 1 -1.83 18.27 4.93
N ALA A 2 -2.08 17.55 6.05
CA ALA A 2 -1.14 16.52 6.53
C ALA A 2 -0.95 15.31 5.58
N ALA A 3 -2.05 14.71 5.10
CA ALA A 3 -1.97 13.56 4.18
C ALA A 3 -1.32 13.90 2.84
N GLU A 4 -1.54 15.12 2.34
CA GLU A 4 -0.92 15.65 1.14
C GLU A 4 0.59 15.87 1.32
N ALA A 5 1.00 16.53 2.41
CA ALA A 5 2.40 16.69 2.76
C ALA A 5 3.10 15.33 2.87
N LEU A 6 2.46 14.34 3.50
CA LEU A 6 2.98 12.98 3.58
C LEU A 6 3.10 12.33 2.19
N SER A 7 2.08 12.46 1.33
CA SER A 7 2.12 12.00 -0.06
C SER A 7 3.32 12.58 -0.82
N ASN A 8 3.56 13.88 -0.67
CA ASN A 8 4.71 14.54 -1.28
C ASN A 8 6.04 14.03 -0.70
N MET A 9 6.14 13.86 0.62
CA MET A 9 7.34 13.32 1.26
C MET A 9 7.67 11.89 0.80
N VAL A 10 6.70 10.98 0.75
CA VAL A 10 6.94 9.58 0.37
C VAL A 10 7.14 9.38 -1.14
N SER A 11 6.90 10.40 -1.96
CA SER A 11 7.27 10.38 -3.39
C SER A 11 8.80 10.33 -3.57
N ILE A 12 9.56 10.87 -2.61
CA ILE A 12 11.02 10.88 -2.61
C ILE A 12 11.55 9.49 -2.19
N PRO A 13 12.40 8.81 -2.99
CA PRO A 13 12.84 7.44 -2.72
C PRO A 13 13.48 7.21 -1.34
N LYS A 14 14.29 8.16 -0.86
CA LYS A 14 14.97 8.08 0.45
C LYS A 14 13.97 8.11 1.60
N ASN A 15 12.99 9.02 1.54
CA ASN A 15 11.93 9.16 2.53
C ASN A 15 11.01 7.93 2.54
N ARG A 16 10.64 7.44 1.35
CA ARG A 16 9.89 6.19 1.21
C ARG A 16 10.59 5.03 1.91
N LYS A 17 11.89 4.84 1.67
CA LYS A 17 12.66 3.73 2.28
C LYS A 17 12.62 3.83 3.80
N ARG A 18 12.81 5.03 4.35
CA ARG A 18 12.74 5.30 5.80
C ARG A 18 11.33 5.06 6.35
N PHE A 19 10.29 5.52 5.66
CA PHE A 19 8.90 5.34 6.09
C PHE A 19 8.51 3.85 6.15
N VAL A 20 8.89 3.06 5.14
CA VAL A 20 8.61 1.62 5.12
C VAL A 20 9.29 0.85 6.27
N GLN A 21 10.43 1.36 6.77
CA GLN A 21 11.13 0.73 7.90
C GLN A 21 10.41 0.96 9.23
N ASP A 22 9.62 2.02 9.36
CA ASP A 22 8.84 2.31 10.56
C ASP A 22 7.51 1.53 10.54
N ASP A 23 7.50 0.39 11.22
CA ASP A 23 6.31 -0.48 11.32
C ASP A 23 5.12 0.20 12.00
N ARG A 24 5.36 1.09 12.96
CA ARG A 24 4.29 1.82 13.63
C ARG A 24 3.61 2.78 12.65
N SER A 25 4.40 3.56 11.90
CA SER A 25 3.88 4.47 10.89
C SER A 25 3.15 3.73 9.77
N MET A 26 3.68 2.59 9.33
CA MET A 26 3.02 1.71 8.35
C MET A 26 1.69 1.17 8.87
N GLY A 27 1.65 0.69 10.12
CA GLY A 27 0.43 0.17 10.74
C GLY A 27 -0.67 1.23 10.84
N LEU A 28 -0.33 2.44 11.32
CA LEU A 28 -1.27 3.56 11.42
C LEU A 28 -1.83 4.00 10.06
N LEU A 29 -1.01 3.94 9.01
CA LEU A 29 -1.46 4.26 7.65
C LEU A 29 -2.45 3.21 7.14
N LEU A 30 -2.14 1.93 7.30
CA LEU A 30 -2.95 0.82 6.79
C LEU A 30 -4.26 0.64 7.55
N GLN A 31 -4.28 0.96 8.85
CA GLN A 31 -5.50 1.00 9.65
C GLN A 31 -6.57 1.94 9.04
N ARG A 32 -6.17 2.96 8.26
CA ARG A 32 -7.10 3.87 7.57
C ARG A 32 -7.87 3.23 6.42
N LEU A 33 -7.47 2.02 6.00
CA LEU A 33 -8.22 1.21 5.03
C LEU A 33 -9.35 0.42 5.70
N ASP A 34 -9.41 0.36 7.04
CA ASP A 34 -10.51 -0.30 7.73
C ASP A 34 -11.82 0.47 7.55
N PRO A 35 -12.82 -0.11 6.84
CA PRO A 35 -14.11 0.54 6.64
C PRO A 35 -14.85 0.80 7.96
N LYS A 36 -14.54 0.03 9.03
CA LYS A 36 -15.13 0.21 10.37
C LYS A 36 -14.62 1.45 11.09
N GLN A 37 -13.50 2.02 10.67
CA GLN A 37 -12.92 3.20 11.31
C GLN A 37 -13.56 4.53 10.88
N GLY A 38 -14.66 4.50 10.11
CA GLY A 38 -15.56 5.64 9.88
C GLY A 38 -14.93 6.88 9.20
N ASN A 39 -13.66 6.82 8.79
CA ASN A 39 -12.94 7.99 8.31
C ASN A 39 -13.04 8.11 6.79
N SER A 40 -13.96 8.95 6.33
CA SER A 40 -14.15 9.33 4.92
C SER A 40 -13.08 10.32 4.40
N GLY A 41 -12.13 10.74 5.25
CA GLY A 41 -11.12 11.74 4.92
C GLY A 41 -10.16 11.33 3.81
N ASN A 42 -10.15 12.11 2.73
CA ASN A 42 -9.13 12.24 1.69
C ASN A 42 -8.43 10.94 1.22
N LYS A 43 -9.24 9.93 0.86
CA LYS A 43 -8.78 8.64 0.31
C LYS A 43 -7.80 8.77 -0.86
N LYS A 44 -7.90 9.85 -1.65
CA LYS A 44 -6.97 10.20 -2.74
C LYS A 44 -5.51 10.19 -2.27
N PHE A 45 -5.19 10.89 -1.19
CA PHE A 45 -3.81 10.95 -0.71
C PHE A 45 -3.37 9.64 -0.05
N LEU A 46 -4.28 8.93 0.62
CA LEU A 46 -3.99 7.60 1.16
C LEU A 46 -3.56 6.64 0.04
N PHE A 47 -4.33 6.56 -1.06
CA PHE A 47 -3.96 5.72 -2.20
C PHE A 47 -2.69 6.21 -2.90
N SER A 48 -2.47 7.52 -3.01
CA SER A 48 -1.22 8.08 -3.54
C SER A 48 0.01 7.65 -2.72
N ILE A 49 -0.11 7.71 -1.38
CA ILE A 49 0.94 7.23 -0.46
C ILE A 49 1.17 5.74 -0.69
N LEU A 50 0.13 4.90 -0.62
CA LEU A 50 0.26 3.45 -0.80
C LEU A 50 0.85 3.09 -2.18
N MET A 51 0.44 3.79 -3.24
CA MET A 51 0.99 3.61 -4.59
C MET A 51 2.48 3.96 -4.67
N SER A 52 2.92 4.99 -3.95
CA SER A 52 4.33 5.36 -3.83
C SER A 52 5.12 4.30 -3.04
N LEU A 53 4.57 3.81 -1.93
CA LEU A 53 5.21 2.78 -1.08
C LEU A 53 5.38 1.45 -1.82
N THR A 54 4.39 1.02 -2.62
CA THR A 54 4.47 -0.20 -3.43
C THR A 54 5.52 -0.15 -4.54
N SER A 55 6.07 1.01 -4.86
CA SER A 55 7.21 1.12 -5.78
C SER A 55 8.53 0.62 -5.17
N SER A 56 8.56 0.31 -3.87
CA SER A 56 9.65 -0.42 -3.22
C SER A 56 9.28 -1.89 -2.97
N SER A 57 10.24 -2.82 -3.04
CA SER A 57 9.98 -4.25 -2.79
C SER A 57 9.55 -4.51 -1.34
N SER A 58 10.20 -3.88 -0.37
CA SER A 58 9.86 -3.96 1.04
C SER A 58 8.49 -3.38 1.34
N GLY A 59 8.17 -2.17 0.84
CA GLY A 59 6.87 -1.53 1.08
C GLY A 59 5.72 -2.35 0.49
N ARG A 60 5.93 -2.89 -0.71
CA ARG A 60 4.96 -3.78 -1.35
C ARG A 60 4.71 -5.06 -0.55
N ARG A 61 5.76 -5.73 -0.07
CA ARG A 61 5.64 -6.93 0.78
C ARG A 61 4.92 -6.60 2.09
N LYS A 62 5.33 -5.53 2.78
CA LYS A 62 4.66 -5.11 4.03
C LYS A 62 3.17 -4.89 3.84
N ILE A 63 2.76 -4.20 2.77
CA ILE A 63 1.34 -3.99 2.47
C ILE A 63 0.63 -5.33 2.21
N ALA A 64 1.20 -6.19 1.36
CA ALA A 64 0.60 -7.49 1.02
C ALA A 64 0.43 -8.43 2.24
N HIS A 65 1.35 -8.36 3.21
CA HIS A 65 1.33 -9.20 4.41
C HIS A 65 0.72 -8.52 5.65
N SER A 66 0.17 -7.32 5.52
CA SER A 66 -0.28 -6.50 6.66
C SER A 66 -1.64 -6.90 7.26
N GLY A 67 -2.33 -7.90 6.70
CA GLY A 67 -3.72 -8.21 7.03
C GLY A 67 -4.74 -7.25 6.40
N TYR A 68 -4.34 -6.04 5.98
CA TYR A 68 -5.22 -5.05 5.34
C TYR A 68 -5.39 -5.24 3.82
N LEU A 69 -4.76 -6.27 3.23
CA LEU A 69 -4.91 -6.56 1.80
C LEU A 69 -6.37 -6.79 1.44
N LYS A 70 -7.11 -7.54 2.27
CA LYS A 70 -8.54 -7.81 2.07
C LYS A 70 -9.35 -6.52 1.99
N ASN A 71 -9.07 -5.54 2.84
CA ASN A 71 -9.77 -4.26 2.83
C ASN A 71 -9.51 -3.49 1.52
N ILE A 72 -8.30 -3.61 0.95
CA ILE A 72 -7.97 -3.02 -0.37
C ILE A 72 -8.73 -3.74 -1.48
N GLU A 73 -8.86 -5.07 -1.40
CA GLU A 73 -9.63 -5.89 -2.33
C GLU A 73 -11.13 -5.56 -2.26
N GLU A 74 -11.73 -5.45 -1.07
CA GLU A 74 -13.12 -5.02 -0.87
C GLU A 74 -13.37 -3.61 -1.44
N LEU A 75 -12.43 -2.67 -1.27
CA LEU A 75 -12.53 -1.34 -1.90
C LEU A 75 -12.46 -1.41 -3.43
N ALA A 76 -11.69 -2.35 -3.98
CA ALA A 76 -11.59 -2.56 -5.42
C ALA A 76 -12.87 -3.20 -5.99
N GLU A 77 -13.49 -4.14 -5.26
CA GLU A 77 -14.80 -4.73 -5.56
C GLU A 77 -15.91 -3.68 -5.50
N ALA A 78 -15.82 -2.72 -4.56
CA ALA A 78 -16.69 -1.55 -4.47
C ALA A 78 -16.39 -0.46 -5.53
N GLU A 79 -15.78 -0.83 -6.66
CA GLU A 79 -15.53 0.06 -7.80
C GLU A 79 -14.61 1.28 -7.53
N VAL A 80 -13.80 1.26 -6.47
CA VAL A 80 -12.79 2.31 -6.23
C VAL A 80 -11.60 2.12 -7.17
N SER A 81 -11.50 2.98 -8.19
CA SER A 81 -10.46 2.91 -9.24
C SER A 81 -9.02 2.84 -8.69
N ASP A 82 -8.69 3.67 -7.70
CA ASP A 82 -7.36 3.67 -7.09
C ASP A 82 -7.05 2.35 -6.34
N ALA A 83 -8.07 1.74 -5.73
CA ALA A 83 -7.94 0.44 -5.08
C ALA A 83 -7.70 -0.66 -6.12
N LYS A 84 -8.45 -0.67 -7.24
CA LYS A 84 -8.22 -1.61 -8.36
C LYS A 84 -6.79 -1.52 -8.89
N ARG A 85 -6.28 -0.30 -9.07
CA ARG A 85 -4.89 -0.07 -9.50
C ARG A 85 -3.88 -0.59 -8.48
N LEU A 86 -4.15 -0.40 -7.18
CA LEU A 86 -3.29 -0.87 -6.10
C LEU A 86 -3.27 -2.41 -6.03
N VAL A 87 -4.43 -3.07 -6.09
CA VAL A 87 -4.55 -4.54 -6.14
C VAL A 87 -3.78 -5.10 -7.33
N LYS A 88 -3.95 -4.52 -8.53
CA LYS A 88 -3.21 -4.96 -9.73
C LYS A 88 -1.70 -4.93 -9.50
N LYS A 89 -1.18 -3.84 -8.92
CA LYS A 89 0.26 -3.65 -8.65
C LYS A 89 0.81 -4.58 -7.55
N LEU A 90 -0.01 -4.92 -6.56
CA LEU A 90 0.32 -5.89 -5.51
C LEU A 90 0.33 -7.32 -6.08
N SER A 91 -0.68 -7.67 -6.88
CA SER A 91 -0.83 -9.00 -7.49
C SER A 91 0.25 -9.33 -8.53
N THR A 92 0.72 -8.37 -9.34
CA THR A 92 1.82 -8.61 -10.30
C THR A 92 3.06 -9.23 -9.65
N ASN A 93 3.32 -8.93 -8.37
CA ASN A 93 4.50 -9.44 -7.69
C ASN A 93 4.25 -10.76 -6.93
N ARG A 94 3.01 -11.10 -6.57
CA ARG A 94 2.70 -12.45 -6.06
C ARG A 94 3.14 -13.50 -7.08
N PHE A 95 2.75 -13.30 -8.34
CA PHE A 95 3.21 -14.14 -9.44
C PHE A 95 4.74 -14.13 -9.62
N ARG A 96 5.40 -12.97 -9.62
CA ARG A 96 6.87 -12.91 -9.75
C ARG A 96 7.62 -13.59 -8.59
N SER A 97 7.18 -13.39 -7.36
CA SER A 97 7.82 -14.00 -6.18
C SER A 97 7.64 -15.53 -6.14
N MET A 98 6.49 -16.05 -6.57
CA MET A 98 6.29 -17.49 -6.76
C MET A 98 7.19 -18.05 -7.86
N LEU A 99 7.36 -17.34 -8.98
CA LEU A 99 8.24 -17.78 -10.08
C LEU A 99 9.73 -17.73 -9.72
N SER A 100 10.16 -16.76 -8.91
CA SER A 100 11.56 -16.69 -8.44
C SER A 100 11.91 -17.78 -7.43
N GLY A 101 10.93 -18.31 -6.70
CA GLY A 101 11.14 -19.42 -5.76
C GLY A 101 11.41 -20.75 -6.47
N ILE A 102 10.86 -20.92 -7.69
CA ILE A 102 11.01 -22.15 -8.49
C ILE A 102 12.39 -22.21 -9.17
N TRP A 103 12.97 -21.07 -9.54
CA TRP A 103 14.28 -21.01 -10.22
C TRP A 103 15.50 -21.11 -9.29
N HIS A 104 15.29 -21.17 -7.97
CA HIS A 104 16.34 -21.36 -6.98
C HIS A 104 16.28 -22.74 -6.29
N SER A 105 15.55 -23.70 -6.86
CA SER A 105 15.57 -25.12 -6.46
C SER A 105 16.26 -25.99 -7.50
#